data_AF-A0A5N9EKB3-F1
#
_entry.id   AF-A0A5N9EKB3-F1
#
_cell.length_a   1.000
_cell.length_b   1.000
_cell.length_c   1.000
_cell.angle_alpha   90.00
_cell.angle_beta   90.00
_cell.angle_gamma   90.00
#
_symmetry.space_group_name_H-M   'P 1'
#
loop_
_entity.id
_entity.type
_entity.pdbx_description
1 polymer ?
#
loop_
_entity_poly.entity_id
_entity_poly.type
_entity_poly.pdbx_seq_one_letter_code
_entity_poly.pdbx_strand_id
1 'polypeptide(L)'
;MWRCLPLWHHGRQYNISLSVRVVGLRYIENPISTWISPGRNLASRKLYWAVRRPRSRYRDRKCIQVRRTLERPAKITPGGDDGYLEEMTKAVFRAGFSWPVIREKWDGFVESFDKFNLSRVASYGPDDLERLFEDRSIVRNRRKIVATVENARTMLDLIAEHGSFHAYLRTLDHLDYYTRVKVLTRPFMGLGRTSAFVFLHCVNEETPDWQDR
;
A
#
# COMPACT_ATOMS: atom_id res chain seq x y z
N MET A 1 50.03 6.81 -31.32
CA MET A 1 49.74 5.40 -31.68
C MET A 1 50.58 4.52 -30.76
N TRP A 2 50.05 4.15 -29.60
CA TRP A 2 50.77 3.41 -28.57
C TRP A 2 50.10 2.05 -28.33
N ARG A 3 50.95 1.02 -28.27
CA ARG A 3 50.66 -0.40 -28.10
C ARG A 3 50.13 -0.71 -26.71
N CYS A 4 49.24 -1.71 -26.61
CA CYS A 4 49.04 -2.49 -25.40
C CYS A 4 48.90 -4.00 -25.73
N LEU A 5 49.83 -4.79 -25.23
CA LEU A 5 49.68 -6.19 -24.80
C LEU A 5 50.49 -6.30 -23.50
N PRO A 6 49.98 -6.98 -22.44
CA PRO A 6 50.31 -8.40 -22.18
C PRO A 6 49.07 -9.23 -21.73
N LEU A 7 48.89 -10.48 -22.18
CA LEU A 7 49.33 -11.78 -21.60
C LEU A 7 48.61 -12.28 -20.30
N TRP A 8 47.70 -13.27 -20.49
CA TRP A 8 47.47 -14.56 -19.77
C TRP A 8 47.20 -14.52 -18.22
N HIS A 9 46.40 -15.34 -17.53
CA HIS A 9 45.81 -16.68 -17.71
C HIS A 9 44.80 -16.99 -16.56
N HIS A 10 43.80 -17.85 -16.83
CA HIS A 10 42.96 -18.72 -15.95
C HIS A 10 41.51 -18.66 -16.49
N GLY A 11 40.84 -19.72 -16.94
CA GLY A 11 40.95 -21.14 -16.60
C GLY A 11 39.68 -21.59 -15.89
N ARG A 12 38.58 -21.77 -16.64
CA ARG A 12 37.51 -22.79 -16.44
C ARG A 12 36.32 -22.54 -17.37
N GLN A 13 36.15 -23.39 -18.37
CA GLN A 13 34.91 -23.55 -19.13
C GLN A 13 34.09 -24.65 -18.46
N TYR A 14 32.84 -24.37 -18.10
CA TYR A 14 31.85 -25.39 -17.76
C TYR A 14 31.00 -25.65 -19.00
N ASN A 15 31.09 -26.88 -19.50
CA ASN A 15 30.35 -27.39 -20.64
C ASN A 15 29.01 -27.96 -20.12
N ILE A 16 27.88 -27.34 -20.47
CA ILE A 16 26.55 -27.90 -20.22
C ILE A 16 25.92 -28.17 -21.58
N SER A 17 25.97 -29.44 -21.98
CA SER A 17 25.35 -29.94 -23.21
C SER A 17 23.85 -30.12 -22.98
N LEU A 18 23.02 -29.30 -23.63
CA LEU A 18 21.56 -29.45 -23.65
C LEU A 18 21.17 -30.07 -24.99
N SER A 19 20.97 -31.39 -24.97
CA SER A 19 20.38 -32.16 -26.06
C SER A 19 18.88 -31.88 -26.13
N VAL A 20 18.45 -31.06 -27.11
CA VAL A 20 17.03 -30.87 -27.44
C VAL A 20 16.54 -32.07 -28.26
N ARG A 21 15.73 -32.94 -27.64
CA ARG A 21 15.04 -34.04 -28.32
C ARG A 21 13.68 -33.54 -28.78
N VAL A 22 13.55 -33.28 -30.08
CA VAL A 22 12.27 -33.04 -30.75
C VAL A 22 11.53 -34.37 -30.88
N VAL A 23 10.39 -34.52 -30.21
CA VAL A 23 9.47 -35.64 -30.41
C VAL A 23 8.21 -35.10 -31.07
N GLY A 24 7.98 -35.53 -32.32
CA GLY A 24 6.83 -35.16 -33.12
C GLY A 24 5.53 -35.78 -32.60
N LEU A 25 4.47 -34.96 -32.54
CA LEU A 25 3.11 -35.41 -32.33
C LEU A 25 2.39 -35.42 -33.68
N ARG A 26 2.04 -36.63 -34.10
CA ARG A 26 1.25 -36.91 -35.30
C ARG A 26 -0.22 -36.57 -35.05
N TYR A 27 -0.80 -35.90 -36.04
CA TYR A 27 -2.22 -35.84 -36.33
C TYR A 27 -2.82 -37.26 -36.37
N ILE A 28 -3.93 -37.47 -35.66
CA ILE A 28 -4.87 -38.58 -35.91
C ILE A 28 -6.28 -37.99 -35.91
N GLU A 29 -6.92 -38.11 -37.05
CA GLU A 29 -8.30 -37.79 -37.37
C GLU A 29 -9.26 -38.66 -36.54
N ASN A 30 -10.40 -38.11 -36.10
CA ASN A 30 -11.50 -38.90 -35.55
C ASN A 30 -12.76 -38.63 -36.40
N PRO A 31 -13.39 -39.66 -36.98
CA PRO A 31 -14.26 -39.52 -38.14
C PRO A 31 -15.70 -39.15 -37.79
N ILE A 32 -16.27 -38.38 -38.72
CA ILE A 32 -17.68 -38.10 -38.86
C ILE A 32 -18.39 -39.42 -39.21
N SER A 33 -19.30 -39.87 -38.35
CA SER A 33 -20.32 -40.87 -38.72
C SER A 33 -21.70 -40.24 -38.64
N THR A 34 -22.27 -40.08 -39.83
CA THR A 34 -23.66 -39.79 -40.14
C THR A 34 -24.53 -41.01 -39.82
N TRP A 35 -25.66 -40.81 -39.12
CA TRP A 35 -26.84 -41.66 -39.24
C TRP A 35 -28.10 -40.81 -39.39
N ILE A 36 -28.94 -41.24 -40.34
CA ILE A 36 -30.10 -40.58 -40.92
C ILE A 36 -31.39 -41.04 -40.21
N SER A 37 -32.25 -40.07 -39.87
CA SER A 37 -33.74 -39.94 -39.82
C SER A 37 -34.66 -41.19 -39.72
N PRO A 38 -35.87 -41.07 -39.09
CA PRO A 38 -37.02 -40.46 -39.78
C PRO A 38 -37.92 -39.57 -38.91
N GLY A 39 -38.68 -38.71 -39.59
CA GLY A 39 -39.39 -37.57 -39.02
C GLY A 39 -40.54 -37.87 -38.08
N ARG A 40 -40.91 -36.83 -37.32
CA ARG A 40 -42.24 -36.63 -36.75
C ARG A 40 -42.45 -35.12 -36.50
N ASN A 41 -43.35 -34.58 -37.30
CA ASN A 41 -44.22 -33.42 -37.12
C ASN A 41 -43.68 -32.11 -36.52
N LEU A 42 -43.73 -31.10 -37.40
CA LEU A 42 -43.84 -29.67 -37.09
C LEU A 42 -44.94 -29.40 -36.06
N ALA A 43 -44.76 -28.32 -35.32
CA ALA A 43 -45.67 -27.73 -34.35
C ALA A 43 -45.63 -28.38 -32.96
N SER A 44 -44.58 -28.07 -32.19
CA SER A 44 -44.69 -27.79 -30.75
C SER A 44 -43.34 -27.37 -30.16
N ARG A 45 -43.35 -26.24 -29.45
CA ARG A 45 -42.41 -25.91 -28.36
C ARG A 45 -40.95 -25.64 -28.74
N LYS A 46 -40.69 -24.40 -29.13
CA LYS A 46 -39.53 -23.67 -28.58
C LYS A 46 -40.03 -22.39 -27.91
N LEU A 47 -40.50 -22.57 -26.66
CA LEU A 47 -40.33 -21.58 -25.60
C LEU A 47 -38.82 -21.31 -25.49
N TYR A 48 -38.30 -20.37 -26.27
CA TYR A 48 -37.09 -19.68 -25.86
C TYR A 48 -37.52 -18.71 -24.79
N TRP A 49 -37.19 -19.04 -23.54
CA TRP A 49 -37.20 -18.12 -22.42
C TRP A 49 -36.26 -16.97 -22.73
N ALA A 50 -36.80 -15.93 -23.39
CA ALA A 50 -36.31 -14.58 -23.27
C ALA A 50 -36.50 -14.18 -21.81
N VAL A 51 -35.54 -14.56 -20.96
CA VAL A 51 -35.38 -14.00 -19.62
C VAL A 51 -35.15 -12.52 -19.84
N ARG A 52 -36.25 -11.80 -19.70
CA ARG A 52 -36.38 -10.36 -19.55
C ARG A 52 -35.47 -9.96 -18.38
N ARG A 53 -34.17 -9.80 -18.63
CA ARG A 53 -33.25 -9.22 -17.65
C ARG A 53 -33.78 -7.83 -17.36
N PRO A 54 -34.19 -7.51 -16.13
CA PRO A 54 -34.58 -6.15 -15.79
C PRO A 54 -33.41 -5.24 -16.15
N ARG A 55 -33.73 -4.13 -16.81
CA ARG A 55 -32.83 -3.03 -17.18
C ARG A 55 -31.67 -2.95 -16.20
N SER A 56 -30.46 -3.16 -16.72
CA SER A 56 -29.23 -2.69 -16.08
C SER A 56 -29.52 -1.29 -15.54
N ARG A 57 -29.61 -1.17 -14.20
CA ARG A 57 -29.41 0.10 -13.52
C ARG A 57 -28.00 0.50 -13.91
N TYR A 58 -27.90 1.24 -15.00
CA TYR A 58 -26.76 2.06 -15.29
C TYR A 58 -26.48 2.82 -14.00
N ARG A 59 -25.41 2.41 -13.32
CA ARG A 59 -24.99 2.88 -12.02
C ARG A 59 -24.97 4.40 -12.12
N ASP A 60 -25.93 5.03 -11.45
CA ASP A 60 -26.20 6.45 -11.59
C ASP A 60 -24.89 7.20 -11.29
N ARG A 61 -24.43 8.04 -12.22
CA ARG A 61 -23.16 8.80 -12.05
C ARG A 61 -23.19 9.66 -10.78
N LYS A 62 -24.39 9.98 -10.28
CA LYS A 62 -24.63 10.66 -9.00
C LYS A 62 -24.22 9.86 -7.76
N CYS A 63 -24.16 8.52 -7.81
CA CYS A 63 -23.70 7.72 -6.66
C CYS A 63 -22.17 7.80 -6.44
N ILE A 64 -21.40 8.16 -7.47
CA ILE A 64 -19.97 8.50 -7.33
C ILE A 64 -19.83 9.92 -6.73
N GLN A 65 -20.81 10.79 -6.97
CA GLN A 65 -20.93 12.11 -6.34
C GLN A 65 -21.52 12.08 -4.92
N VAL A 66 -21.84 10.91 -4.35
CA VAL A 66 -21.72 10.76 -2.89
C VAL A 66 -20.24 10.83 -2.59
N ARG A 67 -19.76 12.08 -2.62
CA ARG A 67 -18.46 12.53 -2.19
C ARG A 67 -18.14 11.66 -0.99
N ARG A 68 -17.15 10.77 -1.12
CA ARG A 68 -16.16 10.70 -0.06
C ARG A 68 -15.72 12.14 0.08
N THR A 69 -16.41 12.90 0.93
CA THR A 69 -15.88 14.15 1.44
C THR A 69 -14.69 13.63 2.21
N LEU A 70 -13.58 13.55 1.50
CA LEU A 70 -12.27 13.33 2.05
C LEU A 70 -12.04 14.63 2.79
N GLU A 71 -12.67 14.72 3.95
CA GLU A 71 -12.56 15.86 4.84
C GLU A 71 -11.08 16.18 4.86
N ARG A 72 -10.77 17.35 4.32
CA ARG A 72 -9.41 17.86 4.32
C ARG A 72 -9.05 17.94 5.80
N PRO A 73 -8.05 17.18 6.25
CA PRO A 73 -7.68 17.19 7.65
C PRO A 73 -7.19 18.60 7.99
N ALA A 74 -7.39 19.00 9.25
CA ALA A 74 -6.81 20.23 9.73
C ALA A 74 -5.28 20.17 9.59
N LYS A 75 -4.70 21.33 9.28
CA LYS A 75 -3.25 21.51 9.39
C LYS A 75 -2.93 21.87 10.83
N ILE A 76 -1.93 21.22 11.40
CA ILE A 76 -1.38 21.49 12.72
C ILE A 76 0.12 21.71 12.59
N THR A 77 0.69 22.46 13.52
CA THR A 77 2.13 22.51 13.72
C THR A 77 2.40 21.82 15.05
N PRO A 78 2.93 20.59 15.05
CA PRO A 78 3.22 19.88 16.30
C PRO A 78 4.15 20.71 17.19
N GLY A 79 3.81 20.83 18.48
CA GLY A 79 4.63 21.57 19.45
C GLY A 79 5.89 20.81 19.89
N GLY A 80 5.99 19.53 19.57
CA GLY A 80 7.12 18.66 19.89
C GLY A 80 7.13 17.40 19.02
N ASP A 81 8.22 16.62 19.13
CA ASP A 81 8.47 15.48 18.26
C ASP A 81 7.42 14.36 18.38
N ASP A 82 6.87 14.14 19.59
CA ASP A 82 5.80 13.16 19.85
C ASP A 82 4.57 13.39 18.94
N GLY A 83 4.24 14.66 18.65
CA GLY A 83 3.12 15.00 17.78
C GLY A 83 3.33 14.60 16.31
N TYR A 84 4.58 14.49 15.84
CA TYR A 84 4.85 13.98 14.50
C TYR A 84 4.58 12.48 14.41
N LEU A 85 4.89 11.71 15.46
CA LEU A 85 4.56 10.27 15.51
C LEU A 85 3.04 10.06 15.48
N GLU A 86 2.29 10.87 16.23
CA GLU A 86 0.84 10.85 16.24
C GLU A 86 0.26 11.08 14.83
N GLU A 87 0.66 12.17 14.16
CA GLU A 87 0.17 12.50 12.82
C GLU A 87 0.60 11.49 11.76
N MET A 88 1.82 10.95 11.86
CA MET A 88 2.27 9.88 10.98
C MET A 88 1.40 8.63 11.16
N THR A 89 1.07 8.28 12.40
CA THR A 89 0.19 7.15 12.72
C THR A 89 -1.22 7.38 12.16
N LYS A 90 -1.80 8.58 12.31
CA LYS A 90 -3.09 8.92 11.67
C LYS A 90 -3.04 8.67 10.17
N ALA A 91 -1.99 9.13 9.50
CA ALA A 91 -1.83 8.98 8.05
C ALA A 91 -1.67 7.51 7.60
N VAL A 92 -0.94 6.70 8.37
CA VAL A 92 -0.78 5.25 8.12
C VAL A 92 -2.12 4.53 8.33
N PHE A 93 -2.84 4.82 9.40
CA PHE A 93 -4.13 4.17 9.68
C PHE A 93 -5.24 4.61 8.73
N ARG A 94 -5.22 5.86 8.24
CA ARG A 94 -6.17 6.35 7.24
C ARG A 94 -6.07 5.61 5.90
N ALA A 95 -4.92 5.04 5.56
CA ALA A 95 -4.77 4.23 4.35
C ALA A 95 -5.50 2.89 4.47
N GLY A 96 -6.68 2.77 3.87
CA GLY A 96 -7.45 1.51 3.86
C GLY A 96 -8.51 1.37 4.94
N PHE A 97 -8.78 2.43 5.72
CA PHE A 97 -9.90 2.50 6.66
C PHE A 97 -10.74 3.75 6.42
N SER A 98 -12.01 3.74 6.85
CA SER A 98 -12.84 4.94 6.81
C SER A 98 -12.37 5.93 7.87
N TRP A 99 -12.20 7.20 7.48
CA TRP A 99 -11.70 8.23 8.40
C TRP A 99 -12.59 8.44 9.63
N PRO A 100 -13.94 8.42 9.54
CA PRO A 100 -14.79 8.48 10.73
C PRO A 100 -14.51 7.39 11.77
N VAL A 101 -14.24 6.15 11.33
CA VAL A 101 -13.93 5.02 12.24
C VAL A 101 -12.59 5.23 12.94
N ILE A 102 -11.59 5.76 12.24
CA ILE A 102 -10.29 6.06 12.85
C ILE A 102 -10.42 7.19 13.87
N ARG A 103 -11.18 8.24 13.56
CA ARG A 103 -11.41 9.36 14.48
C ARG A 103 -12.13 8.93 15.75
N GLU A 104 -13.18 8.15 15.63
CA GLU A 104 -13.96 7.65 16.76
C GLU A 104 -13.11 6.84 17.75
N LYS A 105 -12.09 6.14 17.23
CA LYS A 105 -11.17 5.33 18.03
C LYS A 105 -9.93 6.09 18.50
N TRP A 106 -9.76 7.36 18.11
CA TRP A 106 -8.48 8.04 18.28
C TRP A 106 -8.08 8.24 19.74
N ASP A 107 -9.03 8.53 20.61
CA ASP A 107 -8.77 8.63 22.06
C ASP A 107 -8.23 7.29 22.62
N GLY A 108 -8.75 6.17 22.11
CA GLY A 108 -8.21 4.84 22.39
C GLY A 108 -6.76 4.72 21.92
N PHE A 109 -6.44 5.16 20.71
CA PHE A 109 -5.04 5.16 20.23
C PHE A 109 -4.12 5.99 21.11
N VAL A 110 -4.54 7.19 21.51
CA VAL A 110 -3.75 8.07 22.38
C VAL A 110 -3.43 7.36 23.69
N GLU A 111 -4.41 6.73 24.35
CA GLU A 111 -4.15 6.02 25.60
C GLU A 111 -3.34 4.73 25.41
N SER A 112 -3.66 3.91 24.40
CA SER A 112 -2.99 2.62 24.15
C SER A 112 -1.51 2.77 23.79
N PHE A 113 -1.14 3.87 23.12
CA PHE A 113 0.23 4.22 22.70
C PHE A 113 0.90 5.24 23.64
N ASP A 114 0.49 5.32 24.91
CA ASP A 114 1.14 6.19 25.91
C ASP A 114 1.28 7.65 25.47
N LYS A 115 0.20 8.21 24.90
CA LYS A 115 0.11 9.56 24.35
C LYS A 115 1.12 9.82 23.23
N PHE A 116 1.50 8.77 22.51
CA PHE A 116 2.51 8.79 21.46
C PHE A 116 3.88 9.29 21.93
N ASN A 117 4.21 9.11 23.21
CA ASN A 117 5.55 9.43 23.68
C ASN A 117 6.59 8.57 22.95
N LEU A 118 7.48 9.22 22.18
CA LEU A 118 8.43 8.54 21.29
C LEU A 118 9.29 7.52 22.02
N SER A 119 9.85 7.90 23.17
CA SER A 119 10.73 7.03 23.96
C SER A 119 10.00 5.79 24.47
N ARG A 120 8.77 5.95 24.97
CA ARG A 120 7.96 4.83 25.45
C ARG A 120 7.56 3.91 24.30
N VAL A 121 6.99 4.47 23.24
CA VAL A 121 6.52 3.66 22.09
C VAL A 121 7.68 2.93 21.41
N ALA A 122 8.85 3.57 21.26
CA ALA A 122 10.03 2.92 20.70
C ALA A 122 10.55 1.75 21.56
N SER A 123 10.33 1.81 22.88
CA SER A 123 10.73 0.77 23.83
C SER A 123 9.80 -0.45 23.87
N TYR A 124 8.64 -0.40 23.19
CA TYR A 124 7.66 -1.48 23.24
C TYR A 124 8.24 -2.82 22.81
N GLY A 125 8.04 -3.82 23.66
CA GLY A 125 8.47 -5.19 23.46
C GLY A 125 7.35 -6.10 22.92
N PRO A 126 7.61 -7.42 22.87
CA PRO A 126 6.60 -8.41 22.46
C PRO A 126 5.32 -8.36 23.30
N ASP A 127 5.44 -8.15 24.61
CA ASP A 127 4.29 -8.11 25.52
C ASP A 127 3.40 -6.87 25.27
N ASP A 128 4.01 -5.72 24.97
CA ASP A 128 3.28 -4.50 24.59
C ASP A 128 2.56 -4.68 23.26
N LEU A 129 3.20 -5.33 22.30
CA LEU A 129 2.59 -5.63 21.00
C LEU A 129 1.39 -6.57 21.17
N GLU A 130 1.50 -7.63 21.98
CA GLU A 130 0.38 -8.54 22.22
C GLU A 130 -0.77 -7.85 22.95
N ARG A 131 -0.46 -6.98 23.93
CA ARG A 131 -1.46 -6.09 24.57
C ARG A 131 -2.20 -5.26 23.52
N LEU A 132 -1.48 -4.60 22.61
CA LEU A 132 -2.07 -3.78 21.55
C LEU A 132 -2.86 -4.62 20.52
N PHE A 133 -2.45 -5.86 20.26
CA PHE A 133 -3.15 -6.74 19.34
C PHE A 133 -4.51 -7.19 19.89
N GLU A 134 -4.69 -7.22 21.21
CA GLU A 134 -5.96 -7.54 21.85
C GLU A 134 -6.80 -6.31 22.22
N ASP A 135 -6.22 -5.11 22.19
CA ASP A 135 -6.89 -3.87 22.58
C ASP A 135 -8.04 -3.50 21.64
N ARG A 136 -9.27 -3.52 22.17
CA ARG A 136 -10.50 -3.25 21.43
C ARG A 136 -10.77 -1.76 21.23
N SER A 137 -10.09 -0.89 21.96
CA SER A 137 -10.23 0.56 21.81
C SER A 137 -9.66 1.01 20.46
N ILE A 138 -8.61 0.35 19.95
CA ILE A 138 -7.96 0.67 18.68
C ILE A 138 -8.40 -0.21 17.51
N VAL A 139 -7.89 0.10 16.31
CA VAL A 139 -7.98 -0.80 15.15
C VAL A 139 -6.82 -1.80 15.21
N ARG A 140 -7.14 -3.06 15.49
CA ARG A 140 -6.22 -4.20 15.70
C ARG A 140 -5.55 -4.71 14.40
N ASN A 141 -4.95 -3.79 13.63
CA ASN A 141 -4.15 -4.14 12.45
C ASN A 141 -2.70 -4.37 12.88
N ARG A 142 -2.32 -5.64 13.08
CA ARG A 142 -0.99 -6.02 13.58
C ARG A 142 0.16 -5.38 12.80
N ARG A 143 0.07 -5.35 11.45
CA ARG A 143 1.12 -4.76 10.60
C ARG A 143 1.28 -3.26 10.82
N LYS A 144 0.19 -2.52 11.02
CA LYS A 144 0.24 -1.07 11.25
C LYS A 144 0.66 -0.72 12.67
N ILE A 145 0.26 -1.52 13.66
CA ILE A 145 0.71 -1.38 15.05
C ILE A 145 2.23 -1.55 15.13
N VAL A 146 2.76 -2.64 14.54
CA VAL A 146 4.21 -2.86 14.45
C VAL A 146 4.88 -1.70 13.71
N ALA A 147 4.32 -1.25 12.59
CA ALA A 147 4.87 -0.11 11.86
C ALA A 147 4.94 1.17 12.70
N THR A 148 3.94 1.47 13.55
CA THR A 148 4.00 2.63 14.46
C THR A 148 5.16 2.53 15.44
N VAL A 149 5.41 1.35 16.01
CA VAL A 149 6.54 1.12 16.93
C VAL A 149 7.88 1.27 16.22
N GLU A 150 8.06 0.65 15.05
CA GLU A 150 9.30 0.81 14.27
C GLU A 150 9.50 2.25 13.80
N ASN A 151 8.43 2.96 13.42
CA ASN A 151 8.51 4.36 13.04
C ASN A 151 8.93 5.25 14.22
N ALA A 152 8.53 4.93 15.44
CA ALA A 152 8.99 5.64 16.63
C ALA A 152 10.51 5.48 16.84
N ARG A 153 11.04 4.27 16.63
CA ARG A 153 12.49 4.01 16.67
C ARG A 153 13.24 4.78 15.59
N THR A 154 12.78 4.69 14.35
CA THR A 154 13.33 5.46 13.23
C THR A 154 13.30 6.97 13.48
N MET A 155 12.23 7.49 14.07
CA MET A 155 12.15 8.91 14.43
C MET A 155 13.20 9.29 15.48
N LEU A 156 13.40 8.46 16.52
CA LEU A 156 14.43 8.72 17.52
C LEU A 156 15.84 8.74 16.93
N ASP A 157 16.15 7.84 16.01
CA ASP A 157 17.45 7.83 15.32
C ASP A 157 17.67 9.15 14.55
N LEU A 158 16.65 9.59 13.78
CA LEU A 158 16.70 10.86 13.05
C LEU A 158 16.77 12.07 13.97
N ILE A 159 16.08 12.04 15.12
CA ILE A 159 16.14 13.10 16.13
C ILE A 159 17.54 13.16 16.74
N ALA A 160 18.18 12.02 17.00
CA ALA A 160 19.55 11.99 17.51
C ALA A 160 20.55 12.58 16.51
N GLU A 161 20.35 12.36 15.21
CA GLU A 161 21.21 12.89 14.14
C GLU A 161 20.97 14.38 13.85
N HIS A 162 19.73 14.85 13.92
CA HIS A 162 19.34 16.19 13.46
C HIS A 162 18.88 17.14 14.57
N GLY A 163 18.78 16.67 15.81
CA GLY A 163 18.34 17.42 17.00
C GLY A 163 16.83 17.48 17.20
N SER A 164 16.01 17.38 16.14
CA SER A 164 14.55 17.19 16.21
C SER A 164 14.02 16.62 14.91
N PHE A 165 12.79 16.08 14.94
CA PHE A 165 12.17 15.55 13.73
C PHE A 165 11.80 16.68 12.77
N HIS A 166 11.41 17.84 13.29
CA HIS A 166 11.20 19.03 12.48
C HIS A 166 12.50 19.46 11.77
N ALA A 167 13.64 19.47 12.46
CA ALA A 167 14.93 19.78 11.85
C ALA A 167 15.29 18.78 10.74
N TYR A 168 15.02 17.49 10.93
CA TYR A 168 15.14 16.49 9.86
C TYR A 168 14.27 16.86 8.64
N LEU A 169 12.99 17.22 8.83
CA LEU A 169 12.13 17.63 7.71
C LEU A 169 12.67 18.84 6.94
N ARG A 170 13.30 19.80 7.63
CA ARG A 170 13.95 20.97 7.02
C ARG A 170 15.13 20.59 6.12
N THR A 171 15.86 19.52 6.44
CA THR A 171 16.96 19.04 5.59
C THR A 171 16.47 18.65 4.19
N LEU A 172 15.18 18.35 4.04
CA LEU A 172 14.57 17.92 2.79
C LEU A 172 13.95 19.06 1.97
N ASP A 173 13.93 20.30 2.47
CA ASP A 173 13.21 21.43 1.84
C ASP A 173 13.79 21.85 0.48
N HIS A 174 15.06 21.52 0.23
CA HIS A 174 15.73 21.81 -1.04
C HIS A 174 15.31 20.85 -2.18
N LEU A 175 14.57 19.79 -1.85
CA LEU A 175 14.11 18.78 -2.80
C LEU A 175 12.73 19.14 -3.36
N ASP A 176 12.47 18.76 -4.62
CA ASP A 176 11.10 18.79 -5.14
C ASP A 176 10.20 17.83 -4.34
N TYR A 177 8.90 18.10 -4.34
CA TYR A 177 7.93 17.35 -3.54
C TYR A 177 7.99 15.83 -3.76
N TYR A 178 8.12 15.36 -5.00
CA TYR A 178 8.10 13.93 -5.30
C TYR A 178 9.37 13.25 -4.79
N THR A 179 10.52 13.89 -4.96
CA THR A 179 11.78 13.42 -4.40
C THR A 179 11.77 13.45 -2.88
N ARG A 180 11.25 14.53 -2.27
CA ARG A 180 11.06 14.66 -0.81
C ARG A 180 10.24 13.50 -0.25
N VAL A 181 9.09 13.18 -0.85
CA VAL A 181 8.25 12.04 -0.43
C VAL A 181 9.00 10.71 -0.59
N LYS A 182 9.75 10.53 -1.68
CA LYS A 182 10.51 9.30 -1.91
C LYS A 182 11.61 9.09 -0.86
N VAL A 183 12.32 10.16 -0.48
CA VAL A 183 13.35 10.12 0.58
C VAL A 183 12.69 9.88 1.93
N LEU A 184 11.65 10.66 2.26
CA LEU A 184 10.91 10.54 3.52
C LEU A 184 10.34 9.15 3.74
N THR A 185 9.75 8.52 2.73
CA THR A 185 9.05 7.23 2.90
C THR A 185 9.98 6.03 3.00
N ARG A 186 11.25 6.17 2.64
CA ARG A 186 12.20 5.05 2.62
C ARG A 186 12.49 4.45 3.99
N PRO A 187 12.76 5.23 5.06
CA PRO A 187 13.03 4.68 6.39
C PRO A 187 11.77 4.30 7.18
N PHE A 188 10.58 4.75 6.77
CA PHE A 188 9.34 4.53 7.52
C PHE A 188 8.49 3.37 7.00
N MET A 189 8.03 2.52 7.91
CA MET A 189 7.13 1.41 7.63
C MET A 189 5.69 1.88 7.47
N GLY A 190 5.01 1.35 6.45
CA GLY A 190 3.59 1.62 6.22
C GLY A 190 3.26 3.02 5.68
N LEU A 191 4.27 3.89 5.48
CA LEU A 191 4.11 5.23 4.95
C LEU A 191 4.23 5.22 3.40
N GLY A 192 3.12 4.96 2.71
CA GLY A 192 3.07 5.05 1.25
C GLY A 192 2.95 6.50 0.74
N ARG A 193 3.04 6.72 -0.58
CA ARG A 193 2.95 8.06 -1.21
C ARG A 193 1.75 8.89 -0.73
N THR A 194 0.55 8.32 -0.74
CA THR A 194 -0.67 9.02 -0.30
C THR A 194 -0.69 9.26 1.21
N SER A 195 -0.16 8.34 2.03
CA SER A 195 -0.04 8.56 3.47
C SER A 195 1.00 9.63 3.78
N ALA A 196 2.12 9.66 3.06
CA ALA A 196 3.13 10.72 3.18
C ALA A 196 2.55 12.08 2.79
N PHE A 197 1.76 12.15 1.71
CA PHE A 197 1.03 13.37 1.35
C PHE A 197 0.13 13.84 2.49
N VAL A 198 -0.69 12.94 3.05
CA VAL A 198 -1.61 13.29 4.15
C VAL A 198 -0.84 13.73 5.38
N PHE A 199 0.24 13.03 5.73
CA PHE A 199 1.10 13.36 6.85
C PHE A 199 1.69 14.76 6.72
N LEU A 200 2.39 15.03 5.61
CA LEU A 200 2.98 16.33 5.32
C LEU A 200 1.92 17.44 5.34
N HIS A 201 0.75 17.19 4.75
CA HIS A 201 -0.35 18.15 4.78
C HIS A 201 -0.80 18.45 6.21
N CYS A 202 -1.00 17.40 7.02
CA CYS A 202 -1.44 17.53 8.42
C CYS A 202 -0.42 18.27 9.27
N VAL A 203 0.88 18.04 9.09
CA VAL A 203 1.94 18.72 9.87
C VAL A 203 2.32 20.11 9.30
N ASN A 204 1.43 20.68 8.49
CA ASN A 204 1.57 22.01 7.89
C ASN A 204 2.81 22.19 7.00
N GLU A 205 3.27 21.12 6.37
CA GLU A 205 4.31 21.18 5.35
C GLU A 205 3.76 21.66 3.99
N GLU A 206 4.67 22.08 3.12
CA GLU A 206 4.35 22.36 1.73
C GLU A 206 4.00 21.06 1.00
N THR A 207 2.82 21.06 0.37
CA THR A 207 2.29 19.93 -0.40
C THR A 207 1.58 20.47 -1.64
N PRO A 208 1.47 19.68 -2.72
CA PRO A 208 0.54 19.94 -3.82
C PRO A 208 -0.90 20.14 -3.33
N ASP A 209 -1.76 20.59 -4.23
CA ASP A 209 -3.17 20.75 -3.93
C ASP A 209 -3.79 19.46 -3.41
N TRP A 210 -4.72 19.57 -2.46
CA TRP A 210 -5.35 18.41 -1.80
C TRP A 210 -6.01 17.43 -2.78
N GLN A 211 -6.36 17.91 -3.98
CA GLN A 211 -6.98 17.12 -5.03
C GLN A 211 -5.99 16.18 -5.74
N ASP A 212 -4.68 16.41 -5.62
CA ASP A 212 -3.61 15.75 -6.39
C ASP A 212 -2.87 14.63 -5.62
N ARG A 213 -3.49 14.10 -4.57
CA ARG A 213 -2.92 13.14 -3.60
C ARG A 213 -2.93 11.66 -3.99
#